data_AF-A0A6N9UKW3-F1
#
_entry.id   AF-A0A6N9UKW3-F1
#
_cell.length_a   1.000
_cell.length_b   1.000
_cell.length_c   1.000
_cell.angle_alpha   90.00
_cell.angle_beta   90.00
_cell.angle_gamma   90.00
#
_symmetry.space_group_name_H-M   'P 1'
#
loop_
_entity.id
_entity.type
_entity.pdbx_description
1 polymer ?
#
loop_
_entity_poly.entity_id
_entity_poly.type
_entity_poly.pdbx_seq_one_letter_code
_entity_poly.pdbx_strand_id
1 'polypeptide(L)'
;MGKTFGERVAGYAGRHVERYAWAGCAVAATGFALVSGPVPHRMWGWSAGAGYALAAFLSSGPAPRRAARAVAVAGAVVVPLVVLVAAGLGQSEVAVVERSGRLLVAGGSPYLTAPSAVADFNPYLPGMALFGVLPGDPRWWLGGTFVVSLAAARPCRVGPLLACPLVALPLAVGGVDLPVAGLMCLGLALAGRGQPGGAGLA
;
A
#
# COMPACT_ATOMS: atom_id res chain seq x y z
N MET A 1 -27.75 -26.99 5.60
CA MET A 1 -26.63 -27.62 6.36
C MET A 1 -26.08 -26.61 7.36
N GLY A 2 -26.27 -26.85 8.66
CA GLY A 2 -25.72 -26.01 9.71
C GLY A 2 -24.24 -26.32 9.94
N LYS A 3 -23.42 -25.31 10.24
CA LYS A 3 -22.01 -25.50 10.58
C LYS A 3 -21.86 -26.42 11.79
N THR A 4 -20.91 -27.34 11.72
CA THR A 4 -20.57 -28.23 12.82
C THR A 4 -20.08 -27.44 14.03
N PHE A 5 -20.16 -28.04 15.22
CA PHE A 5 -19.68 -27.39 16.46
C PHE A 5 -18.19 -26.99 16.37
N GLY A 6 -17.34 -27.84 15.76
CA GLY A 6 -15.93 -27.56 15.54
C GLY A 6 -15.68 -26.34 14.63
N GLU A 7 -16.46 -26.19 13.55
CA GLU A 7 -16.39 -25.02 12.66
C GLU A 7 -16.79 -23.71 13.37
N ARG A 8 -17.73 -23.79 14.33
CA ARG A 8 -18.10 -22.64 15.16
C ARG A 8 -16.96 -22.24 16.09
N VAL A 9 -16.37 -23.19 16.83
CA VAL A 9 -15.26 -22.92 17.77
C VAL A 9 -14.03 -22.36 17.04
N ALA A 10 -13.64 -22.94 15.90
CA ALA A 10 -12.55 -22.42 15.06
C ALA A 10 -12.85 -21.00 14.55
N GLY A 11 -14.11 -20.74 14.19
CA GLY A 11 -14.59 -19.41 13.79
C GLY A 11 -14.48 -18.37 14.90
N TYR A 12 -14.75 -18.73 16.16
CA TYR A 12 -14.58 -17.85 17.33
C TYR A 12 -13.11 -17.59 17.63
N ALA A 13 -12.26 -18.63 17.69
CA ALA A 13 -10.82 -18.49 17.96
C ALA A 13 -10.16 -17.56 16.94
N GLY A 14 -10.46 -17.73 15.65
CA GLY A 14 -9.91 -16.84 14.61
C GLY A 14 -10.41 -15.40 14.69
N ARG A 15 -11.51 -15.11 15.40
CA ARG A 15 -12.06 -13.75 15.54
C ARG A 15 -11.37 -13.00 16.66
N HIS A 16 -11.06 -13.68 17.76
CA HIS A 16 -10.23 -13.13 18.83
C HIS A 16 -8.83 -12.76 18.32
N VAL A 17 -8.21 -13.63 17.54
CA VAL A 17 -6.90 -13.36 16.91
C VAL A 17 -6.97 -12.13 15.99
N GLU A 18 -8.01 -12.02 15.16
CA GLU A 18 -8.19 -10.88 14.24
C GLU A 18 -8.42 -9.56 15.01
N ARG A 19 -9.20 -9.58 16.10
CA ARG A 19 -9.35 -8.43 17.00
C ARG A 19 -8.01 -7.96 17.56
N TYR A 20 -7.22 -8.86 18.14
CA TYR A 20 -5.94 -8.50 18.75
C TYR A 20 -4.91 -8.03 17.72
N ALA A 21 -4.92 -8.63 16.52
CA ALA A 21 -4.10 -8.18 15.41
C ALA A 21 -4.43 -6.73 15.01
N TRP A 22 -5.72 -6.39 14.86
CA TRP A 22 -6.13 -5.01 14.57
C TRP A 22 -5.79 -4.05 15.70
N ALA A 23 -6.01 -4.45 16.96
CA ALA A 23 -5.65 -3.62 18.11
C ALA A 23 -4.13 -3.34 18.14
N GLY A 24 -3.30 -4.36 17.88
CA GLY A 24 -1.85 -4.20 17.76
C GLY A 24 -1.46 -3.27 16.62
N CYS A 25 -2.09 -3.39 15.45
CA CYS A 25 -1.87 -2.46 14.33
C CYS A 25 -2.27 -1.03 14.67
N ALA A 26 -3.36 -0.84 15.43
CA ALA A 26 -3.81 0.47 15.88
C ALA A 26 -2.76 1.13 16.78
N VAL A 27 -2.27 0.41 17.79
CA VAL A 27 -1.21 0.89 18.70
C VAL A 27 0.08 1.17 17.94
N ALA A 28 0.49 0.30 17.03
CA ALA A 28 1.69 0.50 16.23
C ALA A 28 1.59 1.74 15.32
N ALA A 29 0.46 1.94 14.64
CA ALA A 29 0.25 3.07 13.75
C ALA A 29 0.17 4.41 14.49
N THR A 30 -0.53 4.47 15.63
CA THR A 30 -0.57 5.68 16.46
C THR A 30 0.77 5.96 17.12
N GLY A 31 1.46 4.93 17.63
CA GLY A 31 2.82 5.05 18.16
C GLY A 31 3.78 5.60 17.10
N PHE A 32 3.71 5.08 15.87
CA PHE A 32 4.47 5.60 14.73
C PHE A 32 4.13 7.07 14.43
N ALA A 33 2.87 7.47 14.51
CA ALA A 33 2.46 8.87 14.32
C ALA A 33 3.09 9.81 15.36
N LEU A 34 3.24 9.36 16.61
CA LEU A 34 3.80 10.16 17.70
C LEU A 34 5.31 10.42 17.52
N VAL A 35 6.05 9.47 16.94
CA VAL A 35 7.51 9.56 16.79
C VAL A 35 7.96 10.02 15.40
N SER A 36 7.05 10.08 14.42
CA SER A 36 7.39 10.41 13.03
C SER A 36 7.61 11.91 12.80
N GLY A 37 8.78 12.25 12.24
CA GLY A 37 9.13 13.60 11.79
C GLY A 37 8.36 14.10 10.56
N PRO A 38 8.17 13.29 9.49
CA PRO A 38 7.43 13.73 8.31
C PRO A 38 5.92 13.89 8.58
N VAL A 39 5.34 15.02 8.16
CA VAL A 39 3.88 15.28 8.24
C VAL A 39 3.04 14.15 7.63
N PRO A 40 3.37 13.63 6.43
CA PRO A 40 2.56 12.59 5.81
C PRO A 40 2.50 11.28 6.60
N HIS A 41 3.60 10.92 7.30
CA HIS A 41 3.65 9.76 8.18
C HIS A 41 2.74 9.92 9.40
N ARG A 42 2.69 11.12 10.00
CA ARG A 42 1.79 11.40 11.12
C ARG A 42 0.33 11.35 10.71
N MET A 43 -0.02 11.99 9.59
CA MET A 43 -1.39 11.96 9.05
C MET A 43 -1.85 10.54 8.76
N TRP A 44 -0.98 9.75 8.13
CA TRP A 44 -1.24 8.33 7.92
C TRP A 44 -1.43 7.59 9.23
N GLY A 45 -0.52 7.74 10.20
CA GLY A 45 -0.56 6.98 11.45
C GLY A 45 -1.80 7.26 12.30
N TRP A 46 -2.29 8.50 12.32
CA TRP A 46 -3.57 8.83 12.98
C TRP A 46 -4.78 8.21 12.25
N SER A 47 -4.84 8.32 10.93
CA SER A 47 -5.91 7.74 10.12
C SER A 47 -5.94 6.21 10.22
N ALA A 48 -4.78 5.57 10.03
CA ALA A 48 -4.61 4.13 10.13
C ALA A 48 -4.91 3.62 11.54
N GLY A 49 -4.44 4.33 12.57
CA GLY A 49 -4.73 4.05 13.97
C GLY A 49 -6.24 4.00 14.25
N ALA A 50 -6.99 5.03 13.81
CA ALA A 50 -8.44 5.07 13.94
C ALA A 50 -9.13 3.94 13.16
N GLY A 51 -8.69 3.67 11.92
CA GLY A 51 -9.22 2.59 11.09
C GLY A 51 -9.02 1.20 11.71
N TYR A 52 -7.82 0.92 12.21
CA TYR A 52 -7.53 -0.36 12.89
C TYR A 52 -8.25 -0.49 14.23
N ALA A 53 -8.39 0.59 15.00
CA ALA A 53 -9.17 0.57 16.25
C ALA A 53 -10.64 0.23 15.98
N LEU A 54 -11.25 0.84 14.94
CA LEU A 54 -12.61 0.52 14.53
C LEU A 54 -12.73 -0.91 13.99
N ALA A 55 -11.74 -1.40 13.24
CA ALA A 55 -11.70 -2.79 12.78
C ALA A 55 -11.61 -3.80 13.95
N ALA A 56 -10.86 -3.47 15.00
CA ALA A 56 -10.79 -4.26 16.24
C ALA A 56 -12.14 -4.29 16.97
N PHE A 57 -12.82 -3.14 17.05
CA PHE A 57 -14.17 -3.04 17.63
C PHE A 57 -15.19 -3.89 16.85
N LEU A 58 -15.22 -3.78 15.51
CA LEU A 58 -16.09 -4.58 14.65
C LEU A 58 -15.80 -6.08 14.77
N SER A 59 -14.53 -6.45 14.97
CA SER A 59 -14.13 -7.85 15.19
C SER A 59 -14.56 -8.39 16.56
N SER A 60 -14.96 -7.52 17.50
CA SER A 60 -15.49 -7.89 18.81
C SER A 60 -17.00 -8.09 18.80
N GLY A 61 -17.72 -7.42 17.90
CA GLY A 61 -19.18 -7.47 17.76
C GLY A 61 -19.66 -8.52 16.75
N PRO A 62 -20.94 -8.50 16.33
CA PRO A 62 -21.49 -9.46 15.36
C PRO A 62 -21.09 -9.18 13.90
N ALA A 63 -20.40 -8.07 13.61
CA ALA A 63 -20.10 -7.63 12.24
C ALA A 63 -19.30 -8.65 11.40
N PRO A 64 -19.56 -8.76 10.09
CA PRO A 64 -18.84 -9.70 9.23
C PRO A 64 -17.35 -9.34 9.16
N ARG A 65 -16.47 -10.35 9.12
CA ARG A 65 -15.00 -10.13 9.01
C ARG A 65 -14.60 -9.26 7.81
N ARG A 66 -15.36 -9.34 6.72
CA ARG A 66 -15.17 -8.50 5.53
C ARG A 66 -15.36 -7.00 5.86
N ALA A 67 -16.31 -6.64 6.71
CA ALA A 67 -16.51 -5.25 7.13
C ALA A 67 -15.33 -4.75 7.96
N ALA A 68 -14.85 -5.52 8.94
CA ALA A 68 -13.67 -5.15 9.74
C ALA A 68 -12.43 -4.92 8.85
N ARG A 69 -12.17 -5.83 7.89
CA ARG A 69 -11.08 -5.68 6.92
C ARG A 69 -11.26 -4.48 6.00
N ALA A 70 -12.47 -4.25 5.50
CA ALA A 70 -12.77 -3.11 4.65
C ALA A 70 -12.52 -1.78 5.38
N VAL A 71 -12.92 -1.69 6.64
CA VAL A 71 -12.65 -0.52 7.49
C VAL A 71 -11.15 -0.33 7.75
N ALA A 72 -10.42 -1.41 8.01
CA ALA A 72 -8.96 -1.35 8.15
C ALA A 72 -8.29 -0.80 6.88
N VAL A 73 -8.65 -1.33 5.70
CA VAL A 73 -8.14 -0.85 4.41
C VAL A 73 -8.57 0.60 4.14
N ALA A 74 -9.81 0.95 4.45
CA ALA A 74 -10.31 2.32 4.26
C ALA A 74 -9.52 3.33 5.10
N GLY A 75 -9.33 3.06 6.40
CA GLY A 75 -8.62 3.97 7.29
C GLY A 75 -7.10 3.99 7.10
N ALA A 76 -6.50 2.87 6.67
CA ALA A 76 -5.04 2.77 6.52
C ALA A 76 -4.54 3.08 5.10
N VAL A 77 -5.40 3.00 4.08
CA VAL A 77 -5.00 3.22 2.67
C VAL A 77 -5.84 4.30 2.04
N VAL A 78 -7.16 4.09 1.92
CA VAL A 78 -8.02 4.93 1.07
C VAL A 78 -8.14 6.37 1.58
N VAL A 79 -8.54 6.53 2.84
CA VAL A 79 -8.69 7.85 3.49
C VAL A 79 -7.38 8.63 3.49
N PRO A 80 -6.24 8.09 4.01
CA PRO A 80 -5.00 8.86 4.06
C PRO A 80 -4.47 9.15 2.65
N LEU A 81 -4.61 8.23 1.68
CA LEU A 81 -4.22 8.48 0.29
C LEU A 81 -4.98 9.68 -0.30
N VAL A 82 -6.31 9.66 -0.23
CA VAL A 82 -7.16 10.74 -0.79
C VAL A 82 -6.84 12.07 -0.11
N VAL A 83 -6.73 12.09 1.22
CA VAL A 83 -6.44 13.31 1.98
C VAL A 83 -5.06 13.86 1.63
N LEU A 84 -4.03 13.00 1.56
CA LEU A 84 -2.67 13.42 1.24
C LEU A 84 -2.54 13.90 -0.21
N VAL A 85 -3.20 13.24 -1.16
CA VAL A 85 -3.28 13.69 -2.56
C VAL A 85 -3.98 15.04 -2.65
N ALA A 86 -5.14 15.20 -2.01
CA ALA A 86 -5.87 16.46 -2.02
C ALA A 86 -5.10 17.61 -1.35
N ALA A 87 -4.29 17.31 -0.33
CA ALA A 87 -3.44 18.28 0.36
C ALA A 87 -2.10 18.56 -0.35
N GLY A 88 -1.78 17.85 -1.44
CA GLY A 88 -0.47 17.94 -2.11
C GLY A 88 0.69 17.48 -1.22
N LEU A 89 0.43 16.57 -0.28
CA LEU A 89 1.41 16.04 0.67
C LEU A 89 1.78 14.60 0.29
N GLY A 90 3.07 14.25 0.40
CA GLY A 90 3.60 12.93 0.12
C GLY A 90 5.07 12.83 0.53
N GLN A 91 5.70 11.67 0.37
CA GLN A 91 7.17 11.64 0.46
C GLN A 91 7.81 12.27 -0.78
N SER A 92 9.11 12.53 -0.69
CA SER A 92 9.95 13.04 -1.79
C SER A 92 9.85 12.20 -3.07
N GLU A 93 9.65 10.90 -2.94
CA GLU A 93 9.60 9.90 -3.99
C GLU A 93 8.49 10.22 -5.00
N VAL A 94 7.35 10.71 -4.53
CA VAL A 94 6.24 11.14 -5.40
C VAL A 94 6.67 12.29 -6.29
N ALA A 95 7.33 13.30 -5.72
CA ALA A 95 7.83 14.45 -6.45
C ALA A 95 8.97 14.08 -7.42
N VAL A 96 9.80 13.09 -7.07
CA VAL A 96 10.83 12.55 -7.97
C VAL A 96 10.17 11.89 -9.18
N VAL A 97 9.15 11.04 -8.99
CA VAL A 97 8.45 10.37 -10.11
C VAL A 97 7.74 11.40 -11.01
N GLU A 98 7.03 12.36 -10.43
CA GLU A 98 6.36 13.43 -11.18
C GLU A 98 7.36 14.26 -12.00
N ARG A 99 8.46 14.69 -11.37
CA ARG A 99 9.54 15.42 -12.05
C ARG A 99 10.15 14.60 -13.17
N SER A 100 10.39 13.31 -12.94
CA SER A 100 10.98 12.40 -13.92
C SER A 100 10.11 12.27 -15.16
N GLY A 101 8.79 12.15 -14.99
CA GLY A 101 7.83 12.13 -16.09
C GLY A 101 7.84 13.43 -16.88
N ARG A 102 7.83 14.59 -16.19
CA ARG A 102 7.92 15.90 -16.85
C ARG A 102 9.21 16.08 -17.64
N LEU A 103 10.35 15.67 -17.10
CA LEU A 103 11.65 15.74 -17.79
C LEU A 103 11.70 14.80 -18.99
N LEU A 104 11.14 13.59 -18.87
CA LEU A 104 11.05 12.64 -19.96
C LEU A 104 10.24 13.20 -21.13
N VAL A 105 9.11 13.84 -20.87
CA VAL A 105 8.27 14.45 -21.91
C VAL A 105 8.94 15.69 -22.52
N ALA A 106 9.55 16.55 -21.70
CA ALA A 106 10.11 17.82 -22.17
C ALA A 106 11.46 17.67 -22.88
N GLY A 107 12.30 16.72 -22.43
CA GLY A 107 13.71 16.61 -22.84
C GLY A 107 14.17 15.22 -23.21
N GLY A 108 13.29 14.21 -23.21
CA GLY A 108 13.62 12.84 -23.59
C GLY A 108 14.42 12.04 -22.56
N SER A 109 14.70 12.63 -21.38
CA SER A 109 15.43 11.99 -20.28
C SER A 109 14.69 12.22 -18.95
N PRO A 110 14.52 11.19 -18.10
CA PRO A 110 13.89 11.36 -16.79
C PRO A 110 14.83 11.94 -15.72
N TYR A 111 16.08 12.28 -16.10
CA TYR A 111 17.12 12.72 -15.18
C TYR A 111 17.48 14.18 -15.42
N LEU A 112 17.82 14.88 -14.32
CA LEU A 112 18.49 16.17 -14.40
C LEU A 112 19.95 15.96 -14.84
N THR A 113 20.47 16.86 -15.66
CA THR A 113 21.84 16.80 -16.18
C THR A 113 22.89 17.19 -15.15
N ALA A 114 22.53 18.07 -14.20
CA ALA A 114 23.41 18.55 -13.14
C ALA A 114 22.65 18.65 -11.81
N PRO A 115 22.38 17.52 -11.12
CA PRO A 115 21.72 17.52 -9.82
C PRO A 115 22.65 18.14 -8.76
N SER A 116 22.11 19.01 -7.91
CA SER A 116 22.92 19.77 -6.93
C SER A 116 22.47 19.57 -5.47
N ALA A 117 21.23 19.13 -5.27
CA ALA A 117 20.69 18.77 -3.98
C ALA A 117 20.20 17.31 -3.95
N VAL A 118 20.05 16.75 -2.75
CA VAL A 118 19.52 15.37 -2.57
C VAL A 118 18.14 15.22 -3.23
N ALA A 119 17.30 16.25 -3.17
CA ALA A 119 15.98 16.24 -3.79
C ALA A 119 16.01 16.27 -5.34
N ASP A 120 17.17 16.52 -5.94
CA ASP A 120 17.37 16.47 -7.40
C ASP A 120 17.77 15.09 -7.89
N PHE A 121 18.20 14.21 -6.98
CA PHE A 121 18.62 12.87 -7.33
C PHE A 121 17.41 12.00 -7.63
N ASN A 122 17.42 11.36 -8.80
CA ASN A 122 16.43 10.36 -9.18
C ASN A 122 17.08 8.97 -9.10
N PRO A 123 16.77 8.16 -8.06
CA PRO A 123 17.35 6.83 -7.87
C PRO A 123 16.69 5.77 -8.76
N TYR A 124 15.62 6.11 -9.48
CA TYR A 124 14.81 5.14 -10.19
C TYR A 124 15.33 4.83 -11.58
N LEU A 125 15.05 3.60 -12.02
CA LEU A 125 15.20 3.23 -13.43
C LEU A 125 14.22 4.01 -14.32
N PRO A 126 14.54 4.23 -15.61
CA PRO A 126 13.74 5.08 -16.50
C PRO A 126 12.27 4.70 -16.58
N GLY A 127 11.93 3.41 -16.43
CA GLY A 127 10.55 2.92 -16.46
C GLY A 127 9.65 3.56 -15.40
N MET A 128 10.19 3.95 -14.25
CA MET A 128 9.39 4.62 -13.20
C MET A 128 8.88 5.99 -13.64
N ALA A 129 9.58 6.66 -14.55
CA ALA A 129 9.16 7.97 -15.06
C ALA A 129 7.84 7.90 -15.83
N LEU A 130 7.48 6.73 -16.38
CA LEU A 130 6.20 6.53 -17.08
C LEU A 130 5.01 6.81 -16.15
N PHE A 131 5.12 6.48 -14.86
CA PHE A 131 4.07 6.77 -13.88
C PHE A 131 3.88 8.27 -13.63
N GLY A 132 4.93 9.08 -13.82
CA GLY A 132 4.85 10.54 -13.73
C GLY A 132 4.33 11.21 -15.00
N VAL A 133 4.24 10.49 -16.12
CA VAL A 133 3.62 10.97 -17.37
C VAL A 133 2.09 10.79 -17.34
N LEU A 134 1.61 9.81 -16.58
CA LEU A 134 0.19 9.50 -16.48
C LEU A 134 -0.58 10.62 -15.75
N PRO A 135 -1.86 10.84 -16.07
CA PRO A 135 -2.63 11.94 -15.51
C PRO A 135 -2.91 11.75 -14.01
N GLY A 136 -2.87 12.85 -13.26
CA GLY A 136 -3.14 12.86 -11.82
C GLY A 136 -1.91 12.55 -10.97
N ASP A 137 -2.12 12.28 -9.67
CA ASP A 137 -1.04 11.97 -8.74
C ASP A 137 -0.40 10.60 -9.06
N PRO A 138 0.95 10.49 -9.14
CA PRO A 138 1.63 9.23 -9.44
C PRO A 138 1.21 8.06 -8.54
N ARG A 139 0.84 8.32 -7.27
CA ARG A 139 0.45 7.29 -6.31
C ARG A 139 -0.74 6.45 -6.79
N TRP A 140 -1.65 7.01 -7.58
CA TRP A 140 -2.77 6.25 -8.15
C TRP A 140 -2.28 5.11 -9.04
N TRP A 141 -1.31 5.41 -9.88
CA TRP A 141 -0.77 4.47 -10.85
C TRP A 141 0.22 3.50 -10.22
N LEU A 142 1.05 3.99 -9.28
CA LEU A 142 1.98 3.16 -8.52
C LEU A 142 1.22 2.13 -7.67
N GLY A 143 0.24 2.60 -6.88
CA GLY A 143 -0.59 1.73 -6.06
C GLY A 143 -1.50 0.81 -6.89
N GLY A 144 -2.08 1.32 -7.97
CA GLY A 144 -2.89 0.53 -8.91
C GLY A 144 -2.09 -0.62 -9.51
N THR A 145 -0.88 -0.35 -9.99
CA THR A 145 0.02 -1.37 -10.55
C THR A 145 0.35 -2.45 -9.52
N PHE A 146 0.69 -2.06 -8.29
CA PHE A 146 0.94 -3.01 -7.21
C PHE A 146 -0.28 -3.91 -6.93
N VAL A 147 -1.48 -3.31 -6.81
CA VAL A 147 -2.71 -4.06 -6.54
C VAL A 147 -3.06 -5.01 -7.69
N VAL A 148 -2.91 -4.57 -8.93
CA VAL A 148 -3.16 -5.40 -10.13
C VAL A 148 -2.17 -6.57 -10.19
N SER A 149 -0.87 -6.32 -10.01
CA SER A 149 0.15 -7.37 -10.01
C SER A 149 -0.07 -8.37 -8.88
N LEU A 150 -0.41 -7.89 -7.68
CA LEU A 150 -0.74 -8.75 -6.55
C LEU A 150 -2.00 -9.58 -6.80
N ALA A 151 -3.04 -9.01 -7.40
CA ALA A 151 -4.25 -9.75 -7.77
C ALA A 151 -3.95 -10.84 -8.82
N ALA A 152 -3.09 -10.55 -9.81
CA ALA A 152 -2.64 -11.50 -10.82
C ALA A 152 -1.75 -12.62 -10.25
N ALA A 153 -0.95 -12.31 -9.22
CA ALA A 153 -0.18 -13.29 -8.45
C ALA A 153 -1.09 -14.27 -7.67
N ARG A 154 -2.37 -13.90 -7.44
CA ARG A 154 -3.40 -14.70 -6.72
C ARG A 154 -2.93 -15.23 -5.36
N PRO A 155 -2.39 -14.40 -4.46
CA PRO A 155 -2.04 -14.86 -3.12
C PRO A 155 -3.31 -15.20 -2.33
N CYS A 156 -3.20 -16.15 -1.40
CA CYS A 156 -4.35 -16.63 -0.64
C CYS A 156 -5.05 -15.55 0.24
N ARG A 157 -4.44 -14.37 0.46
CA ARG A 157 -4.91 -13.35 1.43
C ARG A 157 -4.61 -11.89 1.03
N VAL A 158 -5.14 -11.41 -0.10
CA VAL A 158 -4.95 -10.02 -0.57
C VAL A 158 -5.43 -8.96 0.43
N GLY A 159 -6.65 -9.10 0.97
CA GLY A 159 -7.25 -8.07 1.84
C GLY A 159 -6.45 -7.78 3.12
N PRO A 160 -6.09 -8.79 3.93
CA PRO A 160 -5.22 -8.60 5.09
C PRO A 160 -3.84 -8.07 4.75
N LEU A 161 -3.32 -8.36 3.55
CA LEU A 161 -2.02 -7.87 3.11
C LEU A 161 -2.05 -6.37 2.81
N LEU A 162 -3.12 -5.88 2.16
CA LEU A 162 -3.31 -4.44 1.93
C LEU A 162 -3.56 -3.65 3.22
N ALA A 163 -4.14 -4.30 4.23
CA ALA A 163 -4.32 -3.74 5.57
C ALA A 163 -3.10 -3.95 6.49
N CYS A 164 -2.00 -4.52 5.98
CA CYS A 164 -0.77 -4.62 6.75
C CYS A 164 -0.13 -3.22 6.83
N PRO A 165 0.22 -2.69 8.01
CA PRO A 165 0.84 -1.37 8.16
C PRO A 165 2.03 -1.12 7.23
N LEU A 166 2.88 -2.15 7.02
CA LEU A 166 4.05 -2.07 6.14
C LEU A 166 3.72 -1.88 4.66
N VAL A 167 2.51 -2.29 4.24
CA VAL A 167 2.03 -2.15 2.85
C VAL A 167 1.13 -0.92 2.74
N ALA A 168 0.30 -0.67 3.75
CA ALA A 168 -0.66 0.42 3.77
C ALA A 168 0.03 1.80 3.81
N LEU A 169 1.09 1.95 4.60
CA LEU A 169 1.87 3.19 4.70
C LEU A 169 2.40 3.63 3.32
N PRO A 170 3.20 2.82 2.60
CA PRO A 170 3.71 3.24 1.30
C PRO A 170 2.61 3.43 0.26
N LEU A 171 1.51 2.66 0.32
CA LEU A 171 0.36 2.85 -0.58
C LEU A 171 -0.29 4.23 -0.41
N ALA A 172 -0.36 4.74 0.82
CA ALA A 172 -0.99 6.03 1.09
C ALA A 172 -0.05 7.21 0.88
N VAL A 173 1.18 7.10 1.38
CA VAL A 173 2.11 8.23 1.46
C VAL A 173 2.98 8.35 0.21
N GLY A 174 3.20 7.25 -0.51
CA GLY A 174 4.16 7.13 -1.61
C GLY A 174 5.58 7.18 -1.08
N GLY A 175 6.34 6.09 -1.15
CA GLY A 175 7.68 6.03 -0.54
C GLY A 175 8.46 4.73 -0.76
N VAL A 176 7.87 3.72 -1.39
CA VAL A 176 8.60 2.51 -1.82
C VAL A 176 8.19 2.16 -3.25
N ASP A 177 9.02 1.36 -3.92
CA ASP A 177 8.81 0.86 -5.28
C ASP A 177 7.69 -0.17 -5.36
N LEU A 178 6.46 0.27 -5.10
CA LEU A 178 5.26 -0.54 -5.12
C LEU A 178 5.08 -1.30 -6.45
N PRO A 179 5.25 -0.68 -7.63
CA PRO A 179 5.17 -1.43 -8.89
C PRO A 179 6.17 -2.58 -8.94
N VAL A 180 7.43 -2.32 -8.58
CA VAL A 180 8.51 -3.32 -8.62
C VAL A 180 8.22 -4.47 -7.66
N ALA A 181 7.82 -4.17 -6.42
CA ALA A 181 7.46 -5.20 -5.44
C ALA A 181 6.28 -6.06 -5.92
N GLY A 182 5.26 -5.44 -6.53
CA GLY A 182 4.11 -6.14 -7.09
C GLY A 182 4.49 -7.03 -8.26
N LEU A 183 5.31 -6.52 -9.17
CA LEU A 183 5.82 -7.25 -10.32
C LEU A 183 6.73 -8.42 -9.92
N MET A 184 7.62 -8.24 -8.94
CA MET A 184 8.43 -9.34 -8.39
C MET A 184 7.54 -10.46 -7.81
N CYS A 185 6.49 -10.09 -7.08
CA CYS A 185 5.51 -11.06 -6.57
C CYS A 185 4.79 -11.80 -7.71
N LEU A 186 4.45 -11.10 -8.79
CA LEU A 186 3.86 -11.69 -9.99
C LEU A 186 4.85 -12.63 -10.70
N GLY A 187 6.09 -12.19 -10.91
CA GLY A 187 7.15 -12.97 -11.55
C GLY A 187 7.42 -14.28 -10.82
N LEU A 188 7.54 -14.23 -9.49
CA LEU A 188 7.68 -15.43 -8.65
C LEU A 188 6.46 -16.37 -8.77
N ALA A 189 5.24 -15.81 -8.79
CA ALA A 189 4.03 -16.61 -8.96
C ALA A 189 3.96 -17.26 -10.35
N LEU A 190 4.36 -16.55 -11.41
CA LEU A 190 4.43 -17.09 -12.78
C LEU A 190 5.52 -18.14 -12.94
N ALA A 191 6.68 -17.94 -12.31
CA ALA A 191 7.77 -18.91 -12.28
C ALA A 191 7.31 -20.21 -11.60
N GLY A 192 6.63 -20.12 -10.45
CA GLY A 192 6.07 -21.27 -9.75
C GLY A 192 4.95 -22.00 -10.52
N ARG A 193 4.33 -21.33 -11.50
CA ARG A 193 3.34 -21.91 -12.44
C ARG A 193 3.98 -22.48 -13.72
N GLY A 194 5.30 -22.47 -13.84
CA GLY A 194 6.01 -22.96 -15.03
C GLY A 194 5.91 -22.04 -16.24
N GLN A 195 5.72 -20.72 -16.03
CA GLN A 195 5.61 -19.72 -17.09
C GLN A 195 6.85 -18.81 -17.13
N PRO A 196 8.03 -19.30 -17.58
CA PRO A 196 9.29 -18.57 -17.49
C PRO A 196 9.29 -17.27 -18.32
N GLY A 197 8.64 -17.26 -19.49
CA GLY A 197 8.53 -16.05 -20.32
C GLY A 197 7.73 -14.95 -19.62
N GLY A 198 6.59 -15.29 -19.00
CA GLY A 198 5.81 -14.34 -18.23
C GLY A 198 6.53 -13.88 -16.96
N ALA A 199 7.29 -14.78 -16.33
CA ALA A 199 8.08 -14.46 -15.14
C ALA A 199 9.23 -13.48 -15.43
N GLY A 200 9.87 -13.57 -16.60
CA GLY A 200 10.92 -12.64 -17.00
C GLY A 200 10.42 -11.29 -17.53
N LEU A 201 9.15 -11.23 -17.97
CA LEU A 201 8.50 -9.98 -18.37
C LEU A 201 7.95 -9.17 -17.21
N ALA A 202 7.60 -9.83 -16.11
CA ALA A 202 7.17 -9.20 -14.87
C ALA A 202 8.38 -8.60 -14.13
#